data_AF-A0A5J4KYY0-F1
#
_entry.id   AF-A0A5J4KYY0-F1
#
_cell.length_a   1.000
_cell.length_b   1.000
_cell.length_c   1.000
_cell.angle_alpha   90.00
_cell.angle_beta   90.00
_cell.angle_gamma   90.00
#
_symmetry.space_group_name_H-M   'P 1'
#
loop_
_entity.id
_entity.type
_entity.pdbx_description
1 polymer ?
#
loop_
_entity_poly.entity_id
_entity_poly.type
_entity_poly.pdbx_seq_one_letter_code
_entity_poly.pdbx_strand_id
1 'polypeptide(L)' 'MNSFIAWIGGKRILAKTIISMMPEHHCYVEVFGGAGCVLFRKKPSQVEVWNDLNSNLVNLFMVVKK' A
#
# COMPACT_ATOMS: atom_id res chain seq x y z
N MET A 1 -6.94 -2.78 6.96
CA MET A 1 -6.05 -3.90 7.34
C MET A 1 -4.66 -3.36 7.70
N ASN A 2 -3.92 -4.02 8.59
CA ASN A 2 -2.51 -3.72 8.83
C ASN A 2 -1.64 -4.60 7.92
N SER A 3 -0.45 -4.12 7.52
CA SER A 3 0.53 -4.98 6.84
C SER A 3 0.88 -6.19 7.69
N PHE A 4 1.09 -7.34 7.04
CA PHE A 4 1.55 -8.58 7.66
C PHE A 4 3.08 -8.66 7.79
N ILE A 5 3.82 -7.67 7.27
CA ILE A 5 5.27 -7.54 7.42
C ILE A 5 5.64 -6.23 8.12
N ALA A 6 6.72 -6.27 8.91
CA ALA A 6 7.40 -5.07 9.38
C ALA A 6 8.31 -4.54 8.27
N TRP A 7 8.33 -3.21 8.09
CA TRP A 7 9.15 -2.56 7.08
C TRP A 7 9.70 -1.24 7.60
N ILE A 8 11.01 -1.04 7.44
CA ILE A 8 11.67 0.21 7.81
C ILE A 8 11.09 1.34 6.95
N GLY A 9 10.74 2.46 7.58
CA GLY A 9 10.09 3.59 6.90
C GLY A 9 8.58 3.43 6.66
N GLY A 10 7.96 2.36 7.18
CA GLY A 10 6.53 2.10 7.06
C GLY A 10 5.68 3.25 7.60
N LYS A 11 4.79 3.80 6.77
CA LYS A 11 3.92 4.95 7.10
C LYS A 11 2.71 4.55 7.95
N ARG A 12 2.87 3.59 8.86
CA ARG A 12 1.74 3.01 9.59
C ARG A 12 0.95 4.05 10.36
N ILE A 13 1.67 4.85 11.16
CA ILE A 13 1.11 5.87 12.04
C ILE A 13 0.52 7.02 11.21
N LEU A 14 1.23 7.42 10.14
CA LEU A 14 0.84 8.55 9.28
C LEU A 14 -0.25 8.20 8.26
N ALA A 15 -0.60 6.93 8.08
CA ALA A 15 -1.53 6.50 7.04
C ALA A 15 -2.87 7.25 7.09
N LYS A 16 -3.46 7.46 8.28
CA LYS A 16 -4.72 8.20 8.41
C LYS A 16 -4.61 9.64 7.88
N THR A 17 -3.55 10.34 8.25
CA THR A 17 -3.27 11.71 7.80
C THR A 17 -3.05 11.77 6.29
N ILE A 18 -2.30 10.82 5.74
CA ILE A 18 -2.05 10.75 4.29
C ILE A 18 -3.38 10.51 3.54
N ILE A 19 -4.20 9.58 4.03
CA ILE A 19 -5.49 9.25 3.41
C ILE A 19 -6.45 10.45 3.43
N SER A 20 -6.49 11.23 4.51
CA SER A 20 -7.37 12.42 4.58
C SER A 20 -6.99 13.53 3.60
N MET A 21 -5.77 13.51 3.06
CA MET A 21 -5.31 14.47 2.06
C MET A 21 -5.51 13.96 0.62
N MET A 22 -5.97 12.73 0.43
CA MET A 22 -6.19 12.19 -0.91
C MET A 22 -7.45 12.82 -1.54
N PRO A 23 -7.39 13.28 -2.80
CA PRO A 23 -8.58 13.69 -3.53
C PRO A 23 -9.48 12.47 -3.83
N GLU A 24 -10.71 12.72 -4.27
CA GLU A 24 -11.52 11.66 -4.87
C GLU A 24 -10.80 11.08 -6.10
N HIS A 25 -10.78 9.75 -6.20
CA HIS A 25 -10.05 9.07 -7.26
C HIS A 25 -10.66 7.71 -7.57
N HIS A 26 -10.56 7.34 -8.84
CA HIS A 26 -10.95 6.00 -9.34
C HIS A 26 -9.79 5.00 -9.21
N CYS A 27 -8.57 5.45 -9.51
CA CYS A 27 -7.37 4.65 -9.47
C CYS A 27 -6.41 5.16 -8.40
N TYR A 28 -5.88 4.25 -7.59
CA TYR A 28 -4.82 4.53 -6.64
C TYR A 28 -3.53 3.82 -7.07
N VAL A 29 -2.42 4.54 -7.06
CA VAL A 29 -1.10 4.02 -7.44
C VAL A 29 -0.13 4.25 -6.30
N GLU A 30 0.40 3.17 -5.71
CA GLU A 30 1.46 3.21 -4.70
C GLU A 30 2.77 2.76 -5.34
N VAL A 31 3.54 3.74 -5.82
CA VAL A 31 4.76 3.53 -6.63
C VAL A 31 5.91 2.94 -5.80
N PHE A 32 5.96 3.30 -4.51
CA PHE A 32 6.93 2.82 -3.51
C PHE A 32 6.20 2.06 -2.41
N GLY A 33 5.82 0.85 -2.76
CA GLY A 33 4.85 0.06 -2.04
C GLY A 33 5.26 -0.33 -0.63
N GLY A 34 6.51 -0.75 -0.42
CA GLY A 34 7.00 -1.24 0.87
C GLY A 34 6.03 -2.22 1.55
N ALA A 35 5.63 -1.94 2.78
CA ALA A 35 4.64 -2.75 3.49
C ALA A 35 3.16 -2.49 3.09
N GLY A 36 2.87 -1.68 2.08
CA GLY A 36 1.49 -1.35 1.68
C GLY A 36 0.68 -0.65 2.78
N CYS A 37 1.35 0.10 3.66
CA CYS A 37 0.73 0.65 4.88
C CYS A 37 -0.41 1.64 4.62
N VAL A 38 -0.38 2.32 3.47
CA VAL A 38 -1.43 3.25 3.03
C VAL A 38 -2.48 2.50 2.23
N LEU A 39 -2.08 1.72 1.21
CA LEU A 39 -2.95 0.85 0.42
C LEU A 39 -3.93 0.05 1.30
N PHE A 40 -3.43 -0.66 2.31
CA PHE A 40 -4.28 -1.52 3.15
C PHE A 40 -5.21 -0.78 4.12
N ARG A 41 -5.00 0.53 4.34
CA ARG A 41 -5.81 1.33 5.27
C ARG A 41 -6.77 2.28 4.60
N LYS A 42 -6.50 2.70 3.37
CA LYS A 42 -7.45 3.54 2.63
C LYS A 42 -8.71 2.74 2.30
N LYS A 43 -9.78 3.47 1.97
CA LYS A 43 -10.95 2.84 1.34
C LYS A 43 -10.50 2.21 0.00
N PRO A 44 -10.95 1.00 -0.37
CA PRO A 44 -10.63 0.42 -1.66
C PRO A 44 -11.04 1.36 -2.81
N SER A 45 -10.17 1.47 -3.82
CA SER A 45 -10.45 2.20 -5.06
C SER A 45 -10.86 1.20 -6.14
N GLN A 46 -11.51 1.66 -7.21
CA GLN A 46 -11.93 0.74 -8.28
C GLN A 46 -10.72 0.06 -8.94
N VAL A 47 -9.60 0.79 -9.05
CA VAL A 47 -8.33 0.25 -9.52
C VAL A 47 -7.24 0.57 -8.51
N GLU A 48 -6.43 -0.43 -8.17
CA GLU A 48 -5.29 -0.27 -7.28
C GLU A 48 -4.04 -0.87 -7.92
N VAL A 49 -3.02 -0.05 -8.09
CA VAL A 49 -1.70 -0.45 -8.57
C VAL A 49 -0.73 -0.31 -7.41
N TRP A 50 -0.09 -1.42 -7.05
CA TRP A 50 0.96 -1.45 -6.05
C TRP A 50 2.24 -1.90 -6.73
N ASN A 51 3.32 -1.14 -6.53
CA ASN A 51 4.61 -1.42 -7.13
C ASN A 51 5.73 -1.24 -6.10
N ASP A 52 6.79 -2.01 -6.25
CA ASP A 52 8.05 -1.78 -5.54
C ASP A 52 9.21 -2.26 -6.41
N LEU A 53 10.40 -1.66 -6.23
CA LEU A 53 11.61 -2.08 -6.94
C LEU A 53 12.10 -3.44 -6.44
N ASN A 54 11.82 -3.80 -5.18
CA ASN A 54 12.28 -5.04 -4.59
C ASN A 54 11.48 -6.24 -5.14
N SER A 55 12.08 -7.00 -6.05
CA SER A 55 11.45 -8.15 -6.69
C SER A 55 11.02 -9.26 -5.71
N ASN A 56 11.77 -9.48 -4.62
CA ASN A 56 11.39 -10.45 -3.59
C ASN A 56 10.14 -9.99 -2.82
N LEU A 57 10.03 -8.68 -2.57
CA LEU A 57 8.84 -8.10 -1.94
C LEU A 57 7.63 -8.21 -2.85
N VAL A 58 7.79 -7.87 -4.13
CA VAL A 58 6.73 -8.03 -5.14
C VAL A 58 6.28 -9.49 -5.20
N ASN A 59 7.22 -10.43 -5.27
CA ASN A 59 6.91 -11.86 -5.28
C ASN A 59 6.15 -12.29 -4.02
N LEU A 60 6.56 -11.83 -2.84
CA LEU A 60 5.86 -12.11 -1.58
C LEU A 60 4.38 -11.66 -1.65
N PHE A 61 4.12 -10.41 -2.04
CA PHE A 61 2.74 -9.91 -2.15
C PHE A 61 1.94 -10.65 -3.22
N MET A 62 2.55 -11.02 -4.35
CA MET A 62 1.88 -11.80 -5.40
C MET A 62 1.49 -13.20 -4.94
N VAL A 63 2.32 -13.85 -4.11
CA VAL A 63 2.02 -15.18 -3.56
C VAL A 63 0.95 -15.11 -2.46
N VAL A 64 1.02 -14.09 -1.58
CA VAL A 64 0.07 -13.91 -0.47
C VAL A 64 -1.32 -13.47 -0.94
N LYS A 65 -1.43 -12.76 -2.05
CA LYS A 65 -2.70 -12.21 -2.59
C LYS A 65 -3.73 -13.28 -3.00
N LYS A 66 -3.41 -14.57 -2.95
CA LYS A 66 -4.32 -15.66 -3.36
C LYS A 66 -5.68 -15.62 -2.65
#